data_AF-A0A1W5ZTP6-F1
#
_entry.id   AF-A0A1W5ZTP6-F1
#
_cell.length_a   1.000
_cell.length_b   1.000
_cell.length_c   1.000
_cell.angle_alpha   90.00
_cell.angle_beta   90.00
_cell.angle_gamma   90.00
#
_symmetry.space_group_name_H-M   'P 1'
#
loop_
_entity.id
_entity.type
_entity.pdbx_description
1 polymer ?
#
loop_
_entity_poly.entity_id
_entity_poly.type
_entity_poly.pdbx_seq_one_letter_code
_entity_poly.pdbx_strand_id
1 'polypeptide(L)' 'MTQYRLSEVEVGQNYKAKELDSFVSTTDVVVLSNNESQLFTDPEREYKIVDSFAGFFEHSSEDGEKYYREKQAYIVEKV' A
#
# COMPACT_ATOMS: atom_id res chain seq x y z
N MET A 1 18.46 -0.49 18.57
CA MET A 1 17.41 0.44 18.12
C MET A 1 16.38 -0.37 17.38
N THR A 2 15.29 -0.73 18.06
CA THR A 2 14.26 -1.60 17.52
C THR A 2 13.43 -0.78 16.54
N GLN A 3 13.75 -0.92 15.26
CA GLN A 3 13.08 -0.24 14.16
C GLN A 3 11.59 -0.61 14.22
N TYR A 4 10.70 0.38 14.27
CA TYR A 4 9.25 0.21 14.20
C TYR A 4 8.88 -0.41 12.85
N ARG A 5 9.03 -1.73 12.71
CA ARG A 5 8.54 -2.45 11.55
C ARG A 5 7.06 -2.67 11.78
N LEU A 6 6.24 -1.90 11.07
CA LEU A 6 4.84 -2.24 10.92
C LEU A 6 4.76 -3.56 10.18
N SER A 7 4.14 -4.55 10.81
CA SER A 7 3.89 -5.87 10.24
C SER A 7 2.51 -5.95 9.59
N GLU A 8 1.62 -5.02 9.96
CA GLU A 8 0.21 -4.98 9.58
C GLU A 8 -0.27 -3.53 9.65
N VAL A 9 -1.28 -3.22 8.83
CA VAL A 9 -1.94 -1.90 8.80
C VAL A 9 -3.45 -2.09 8.87
N GLU A 10 -4.13 -1.21 9.59
CA GLU A 10 -5.57 -1.32 9.84
C GLU A 10 -6.37 -0.32 9.02
N VAL A 11 -7.48 -0.78 8.44
CA VAL A 11 -8.43 0.10 7.75
C VAL A 11 -9.02 1.10 8.73
N GLY A 12 -9.00 2.37 8.36
CA GLY A 12 -9.45 3.49 9.19
C GLY A 12 -8.35 4.19 9.97
N GLN A 13 -7.15 3.61 10.05
CA GLN A 13 -6.02 4.19 10.78
C GLN A 13 -5.12 5.03 9.88
N ASN A 14 -4.54 6.09 10.47
CA ASN A 14 -3.56 6.95 9.82
C ASN A 14 -2.14 6.48 10.12
N TYR A 15 -1.28 6.52 9.12
CA TYR A 15 0.13 6.19 9.21
C TYR A 15 0.95 7.24 8.46
N LYS A 16 2.19 7.47 8.90
CA LYS A 16 3.13 8.33 8.18
C LYS A 16 3.63 7.64 6.92
N ALA A 17 4.07 8.43 5.96
CA ALA A 17 4.64 7.93 4.71
C ALA A 17 5.83 6.99 4.99
N LYS A 18 6.71 7.35 5.92
CA LYS A 18 7.86 6.52 6.32
C LYS A 18 7.48 5.18 6.95
N GLU A 19 6.32 5.14 7.61
CA GLU A 19 5.80 3.94 8.27
C GLU A 19 5.26 2.97 7.24
N LEU A 20 4.47 3.49 6.29
CA LEU A 20 3.97 2.72 5.14
C LEU A 20 5.07 2.30 4.17
N ASP A 21 6.07 3.15 3.92
CA ASP A 21 7.23 2.82 3.10
C ASP A 21 8.02 1.65 3.69
N SER A 22 8.24 1.67 5.01
CA SER A 22 8.85 0.53 5.70
C SER A 22 7.98 -0.73 5.59
N PHE A 23 6.65 -0.60 5.70
CA PHE A 23 5.73 -1.73 5.61
C PHE A 23 5.74 -2.37 4.21
N VAL A 24 5.67 -1.58 3.15
CA VAL A 24 5.73 -2.05 1.75
C VAL A 24 7.08 -2.66 1.42
N SER A 25 8.16 -2.15 2.02
CA SER A 25 9.51 -2.70 1.84
C SER A 25 9.72 -4.04 2.54
N THR A 26 8.97 -4.34 3.61
CA THR A 26 9.11 -5.60 4.36
C THR A 26 8.01 -6.62 4.06
N THR A 27 6.94 -6.23 3.39
CA THR A 27 5.75 -7.04 3.17
C THR A 27 5.40 -7.02 1.68
N ASP A 28 5.14 -8.18 1.09
CA ASP A 28 4.78 -8.27 -0.32
C ASP A 28 3.32 -7.82 -0.53
N VAL A 29 3.11 -6.51 -0.65
CA VAL A 29 1.78 -5.88 -0.76
C VAL A 29 1.76 -4.86 -1.90
N VAL A 30 0.56 -4.43 -2.27
CA VAL A 30 0.34 -3.27 -3.16
C VAL A 30 -0.31 -2.16 -2.36
N VAL A 31 0.15 -0.92 -2.53
CA VAL A 31 -0.48 0.26 -1.91
C VAL A 31 -0.80 1.25 -3.02
N LEU A 32 -2.05 1.70 -3.07
CA LEU A 32 -2.55 2.64 -4.07
C LEU A 32 -3.17 3.84 -3.37
N SER A 33 -2.86 5.05 -3.82
CA SER A 33 -3.55 6.25 -3.35
C SER A 33 -4.78 6.55 -4.19
N ASN A 34 -5.89 6.91 -3.56
CA ASN A 34 -7.12 7.32 -4.26
C ASN A 34 -7.17 8.84 -4.57
N ASN A 35 -6.32 9.66 -3.93
CA ASN A 35 -6.37 11.12 -4.03
C ASN A 35 -5.01 11.79 -4.28
N GLU A 36 -3.94 11.02 -4.45
CA GLU A 36 -2.62 11.53 -4.83
C GLU A 36 -1.91 10.61 -5.84
N SER A 37 -1.11 11.20 -6.73
CA SER A 37 -0.41 10.46 -7.79
C SER A 37 0.97 9.93 -7.36
N GLN A 38 1.56 10.47 -6.30
CA GLN A 38 2.89 10.06 -5.81
C GLN A 38 2.88 9.87 -4.30
N LEU A 39 2.99 8.61 -3.88
CA LEU A 39 3.19 8.22 -2.49
C LEU A 39 4.64 8.45 -2.06
N PHE A 40 4.84 8.59 -0.74
CA PHE A 40 6.16 8.61 -0.08
C PHE A 40 7.12 9.74 -0.50
N THR A 41 6.62 10.81 -1.11
CA THR A 41 7.44 11.98 -1.47
C THR A 41 7.92 12.81 -0.28
N ASP A 42 7.18 12.77 0.82
CA ASP A 42 7.50 13.43 2.09
C ASP A 42 7.28 12.41 3.22
N PRO A 43 8.33 12.07 4.00
CA PRO A 43 8.27 11.04 5.04
C PRO A 43 7.31 11.34 6.18
N GLU A 44 6.98 12.62 6.41
CA GLU A 44 6.11 13.05 7.51
C GLU A 44 4.64 13.21 7.09
N ARG A 45 4.30 13.09 5.80
CA ARG A 45 2.90 13.07 5.35
C ARG A 45 2.14 11.92 5.96
N GLU A 46 0.87 12.15 6.25
CA GLU A 46 -0.04 11.14 6.78
C GLU A 46 -0.96 10.61 5.68
N TYR A 47 -1.19 9.32 5.73
CA TYR A 47 -2.13 8.62 4.87
C TYR A 47 -3.02 7.73 5.72
N LYS A 48 -4.30 7.72 5.42
CA LYS A 48 -5.28 6.84 6.03
C LYS A 48 -5.45 5.61 5.17
N ILE A 49 -5.41 4.42 5.76
CA ILE A 49 -5.87 3.21 5.05
C ILE A 49 -7.39 3.29 4.94
N VAL A 50 -7.92 3.29 3.72
CA VAL A 50 -9.37 3.40 3.50
C VAL A 50 -10.02 2.07 3.12
N ASP A 51 -9.26 1.14 2.53
CA ASP A 51 -9.77 -0.18 2.18
C ASP A 51 -8.63 -1.20 2.02
N SER A 52 -8.98 -2.50 2.05
CA SER A 52 -8.05 -3.61 1.79
C SER A 52 -8.69 -4.73 0.97
N PHE A 53 -7.89 -5.34 0.10
CA PHE A 53 -8.32 -6.40 -0.81
C PHE A 53 -7.33 -7.56 -0.78
N ALA A 54 -7.85 -8.79 -0.75
CA ALA A 54 -7.02 -10.00 -0.77
C ALA A 54 -6.30 -10.26 -2.10
N GLY A 55 -6.67 -9.54 -3.15
CA GLY A 55 -6.08 -9.70 -4.47
C GLY A 55 -6.69 -8.76 -5.49
N PHE A 56 -6.11 -8.77 -6.69
CA PHE A 56 -6.54 -7.92 -7.80
C PHE A 56 -6.28 -8.62 -9.13
N PHE A 57 -7.02 -8.21 -10.15
CA PHE A 57 -6.73 -8.63 -11.52
C PHE A 57 -5.68 -7.70 -12.14
N GLU A 58 -4.67 -8.30 -12.75
CA GLU A 58 -3.63 -7.61 -13.49
C GLU A 58 -3.66 -8.09 -14.94
N HIS A 59 -3.53 -7.16 -15.89
CA HIS A 59 -3.31 -7.49 -17.28
C HIS A 59 -1.81 -7.67 -17.52
N SER A 60 -1.42 -8.84 -18.00
CA SER A 60 -0.04 -9.13 -18.35
C SER A 60 0.30 -8.53 -19.71
N SER A 61 1.36 -7.71 -19.75
CA SER A 61 1.89 -7.17 -20.99
C SER A 61 2.67 -8.18 -21.83
N GLU A 62 2.98 -9.36 -21.27
CA GLU A 62 3.77 -10.39 -21.96
C GLU A 62 2.93 -11.23 -22.93
N ASP A 63 1.70 -11.56 -22.54
CA ASP A 63 0.79 -12.44 -23.29
C ASP A 63 -0.58 -11.81 -23.57
N GLY A 64 -0.90 -10.66 -22.96
CA GLY A 64 -2.19 -10.00 -23.10
C GLY A 64 -3.32 -10.62 -22.28
N GLU A 65 -3.03 -11.60 -21.43
CA GLU A 65 -4.02 -12.26 -20.59
C GLU A 65 -4.28 -11.49 -19.29
N LYS A 66 -5.28 -11.94 -18.52
CA LYS A 66 -5.64 -11.38 -17.22
C LYS A 66 -5.42 -12.42 -16.14
N TYR A 67 -4.61 -12.06 -15.15
CA TYR A 67 -4.29 -12.93 -14.02
C TYR A 67 -4.86 -12.36 -12.73
N TYR A 68 -5.50 -13.20 -11.93
CA TYR A 68 -5.79 -12.84 -10.55
C TYR A 68 -4.52 -13.03 -9.73
N ARG A 69 -4.05 -11.96 -9.08
CA ARG A 69 -2.95 -11.99 -8.14
C ARG A 69 -3.52 -12.05 -6.72
N GLU A 70 -3.25 -13.15 -6.02
CA GLU A 70 -3.53 -13.27 -4.59
C GLU A 70 -2.44 -12.53 -3.81
N LYS A 71 -2.53 -11.19 -3.84
CA LYS A 71 -1.59 -10.27 -3.20
C LYS A 71 -2.38 -9.17 -2.52
N GLN A 72 -2.13 -8.97 -1.22
CA GLN A 72 -2.83 -7.97 -0.42
C GLN A 72 -2.60 -6.57 -0.99
N ALA A 73 -3.71 -5.88 -1.27
CA ALA A 73 -3.72 -4.52 -1.80
C ALA A 73 -4.44 -3.58 -0.82
N TYR A 74 -3.83 -2.46 -0.51
CA TYR A 74 -4.40 -1.43 0.35
C TYR A 74 -4.65 -0.16 -0.44
N ILE A 75 -5.81 0.45 -0.20
CA ILE A 75 -6.11 1.79 -0.70
C ILE A 75 -5.83 2.78 0.42
N VAL A 76 -5.12 3.85 0.09
CA VAL A 76 -4.78 4.92 1.02
C VAL A 76 -5.27 6.28 0.53
N GLU A 77 -5.62 7.13 1.47
CA GLU A 77 -6.03 8.50 1.20
C GLU A 77 -5.09 9.43 1.96
N LYS A 78 -4.47 10.38 1.25
CA LYS A 78 -3.71 11.44 1.89
C LYS A 78 -4.65 12.30 2.74
N VAL A 79 -4.22 12.54 3.98
CA VAL A 79 -4.91 13.39 4.95
C VAL A 79 -4.39 14.82 4.86
#